data_AF-A0A1G1PE46-F1
#
_entry.id   AF-A0A1G1PE46-F1
#
_cell.length_a   1.000
_cell.length_b   1.000
_cell.length_c   1.000
_cell.angle_alpha   90.00
_cell.angle_beta   90.00
_cell.angle_gamma   90.00
#
_symmetry.space_group_name_H-M   'P 1'
#
loop_
_entity.id
_entity.type
_entity.pdbx_description
1 polymer ?
#
loop_
_entity_poly.entity_id
_entity_poly.type
_entity_poly.pdbx_seq_one_letter_code
_entity_poly.pdbx_strand_id
1 'polypeptide(L)'
;MILDTSAAVVVTGDSVSMVSEAAATTKPVFVIAPRQTWPQPKRRRFFADLTATGRVQVVAPSALAAQLTAAVRDARPMAPLDDRAHLLTRLVTWL
;
A
#
# COMPACT_ATOMS: atom_id res chain seq x y z
N MET A 1 8.19 -16.71 -1.65
CA MET A 1 7.14 -15.91 -2.31
C MET A 1 7.82 -14.77 -3.06
N ILE A 2 7.48 -14.49 -4.33
CA ILE A 2 8.20 -13.50 -5.18
C ILE A 2 8.32 -12.11 -4.52
N LEU A 3 7.30 -11.71 -3.76
CA LEU A 3 7.27 -10.43 -3.04
C LEU A 3 8.34 -10.33 -1.95
N ASP A 4 8.68 -11.43 -1.28
CA ASP A 4 9.63 -11.44 -0.17
C ASP A 4 11.08 -11.23 -0.64
N THR A 5 11.41 -11.75 -1.82
CA THR A 5 12.72 -11.56 -2.46
C THR A 5 12.93 -10.17 -3.07
N SER A 6 11.87 -9.35 -3.11
CA SER A 6 11.96 -7.99 -3.67
C SER A 6 12.45 -6.97 -2.62
N ALA A 7 13.12 -5.91 -3.09
CA ALA A 7 13.47 -4.76 -2.25
C ALA A 7 12.30 -3.76 -2.14
N ALA A 8 11.45 -3.69 -3.16
CA ALA A 8 10.26 -2.86 -3.24
C ALA A 8 9.28 -3.49 -4.23
N VAL A 9 8.00 -3.17 -4.08
CA VAL A 9 6.90 -3.65 -4.91
C VAL A 9 6.26 -2.47 -5.64
N VAL A 10 6.06 -2.62 -6.95
CA VAL A 10 5.41 -1.60 -7.77
C VAL A 10 4.19 -2.24 -8.44
N VAL A 11 3.02 -1.63 -8.26
CA VAL A 11 1.75 -2.11 -8.82
C VAL A 11 0.94 -0.97 -9.43
N THR A 12 0.04 -1.29 -10.34
CA THR A 12 -0.92 -0.34 -10.89
C THR A 12 -2.14 -0.20 -9.96
N GLY A 13 -2.65 1.03 -9.80
CA GLY A 13 -3.78 1.33 -8.89
C GLY A 13 -5.17 0.89 -9.37
N ASP A 14 -5.24 0.10 -10.44
CA ASP A 14 -6.46 -0.43 -11.03
C ASP A 14 -6.82 -1.83 -10.48
N SER A 15 -5.87 -2.58 -9.92
CA SER A 15 -6.12 -3.87 -9.29
C SER A 15 -6.11 -3.77 -7.77
N VAL A 16 -7.29 -3.81 -7.16
CA VAL A 16 -7.41 -3.80 -5.68
C VAL A 16 -6.78 -5.06 -5.08
N SER A 17 -6.88 -6.21 -5.73
CA SER A 17 -6.31 -7.46 -5.24
C SER A 17 -4.78 -7.41 -5.19
N MET A 18 -4.11 -6.94 -6.25
CA MET A 18 -2.65 -6.80 -6.25
C MET A 18 -2.18 -5.77 -5.23
N VAL A 19 -2.89 -4.64 -5.10
CA VAL A 19 -2.56 -3.63 -4.07
C VAL A 19 -2.72 -4.22 -2.67
N SER A 20 -3.75 -5.03 -2.43
CA SER A 20 -4.00 -5.64 -1.13
C SER A 20 -2.93 -6.67 -0.77
N GLU A 21 -2.52 -7.50 -1.74
CA GLU A 21 -1.44 -8.46 -1.56
C GLU A 21 -0.10 -7.77 -1.30
N ALA A 22 0.23 -6.73 -2.07
CA ALA A 22 1.45 -5.95 -1.88
C ALA A 22 1.47 -5.25 -0.51
N ALA A 23 0.35 -4.64 -0.11
CA ALA A 23 0.21 -3.89 1.14
C ALA A 23 0.26 -4.79 2.40
N ALA A 24 0.11 -6.10 2.25
CA ALA A 24 0.28 -7.07 3.34
C ALA A 24 1.76 -7.39 3.62
N THR A 25 2.68 -6.93 2.77
CA THR A 25 4.12 -7.12 2.95
C THR A 25 4.72 -6.04 3.86
N THR A 26 5.94 -6.25 4.34
CA THR A 26 6.74 -5.25 5.06
C THR A 26 7.66 -4.46 4.12
N LYS A 27 7.48 -4.59 2.80
CA LYS A 27 8.31 -3.93 1.78
C LYS A 27 7.68 -2.60 1.33
N PRO A 28 8.48 -1.62 0.90
CA PRO A 28 7.98 -0.43 0.21
C PRO A 28 7.04 -0.78 -0.95
N VAL A 29 5.80 -0.28 -0.92
CA VAL A 29 4.80 -0.48 -1.98
C VAL A 29 4.47 0.82 -2.69
N PHE A 30 4.69 0.85 -4.00
CA PHE A 30 4.35 1.97 -4.87
C PHE A 30 3.14 1.63 -5.73
N VAL A 31 2.09 2.45 -5.64
CA VAL A 31 0.90 2.35 -6.48
C VAL A 31 0.98 3.43 -7.55
N ILE A 32 1.18 3.01 -8.80
CA ILE A 32 1.17 3.92 -9.94
C ILE A 32 -0.27 4.31 -10.26
N ALA A 33 -0.57 5.60 -10.16
CA ALA A 33 -1.87 6.17 -10.50
C ALA A 33 -1.68 7.52 -11.24
N PRO A 34 -1.85 7.57 -12.57
CA PRO A 34 -1.56 8.77 -13.36
C PRO A 34 -2.31 10.03 -12.93
N ARG A 35 -3.56 9.87 -12.48
CA ARG A 35 -4.41 10.98 -12.04
C ARG A 35 -4.54 11.08 -10.52
N GLN A 36 -3.89 10.17 -9.78
CA GLN A 36 -3.99 10.03 -8.31
C GLN A 36 -5.41 10.15 -7.74
N THR A 37 -6.41 9.85 -8.55
CA THR A 37 -7.82 10.05 -8.25
C THR A 37 -8.58 8.81 -8.68
N TRP A 38 -9.50 8.40 -7.82
CA TRP A 38 -10.42 7.28 -8.10
C TRP A 38 -11.85 7.82 -8.08
N PRO A 39 -12.64 7.61 -9.13
CA PRO A 39 -14.02 8.13 -9.16
C PRO A 39 -14.91 7.39 -8.16
N GLN A 40 -14.64 6.11 -7.88
CA GLN A 40 -15.45 5.32 -6.95
C GLN A 40 -15.11 5.69 -5.48
N PRO A 41 -16.10 6.08 -4.65
CA PRO A 41 -15.88 6.43 -3.25
C PRO A 41 -15.20 5.32 -2.43
N LYS A 42 -15.55 4.06 -2.70
CA LYS A 42 -14.96 2.89 -2.02
C LYS A 42 -13.46 2.79 -2.28
N ARG A 43 -13.02 3.04 -3.52
CA ARG A 43 -11.58 3.04 -3.88
C ARG A 43 -10.85 4.22 -3.27
N ARG A 44 -11.44 5.42 -3.27
CA ARG A 44 -10.87 6.58 -2.59
C ARG A 44 -10.58 6.30 -1.13
N ARG A 45 -11.56 5.75 -0.41
CA ARG A 45 -11.38 5.37 1.00
C ARG A 45 -10.27 4.33 1.16
N PHE A 46 -10.29 3.27 0.36
CA PHE A 46 -9.27 2.23 0.39
C PHE A 46 -7.83 2.79 0.24
N PHE A 47 -7.58 3.61 -0.78
CA PHE A 47 -6.24 4.19 -0.97
C PHE A 47 -5.90 5.26 0.07
N ALA A 48 -6.88 6.02 0.54
CA ALA A 48 -6.67 6.98 1.63
C ALA A 48 -6.24 6.26 2.93
N ASP A 49 -6.92 5.17 3.30
CA ASP A 49 -6.62 4.39 4.49
C ASP A 49 -5.22 3.75 4.39
N LEU A 50 -4.89 3.14 3.24
CA LEU A 50 -3.56 2.54 3.04
C LEU A 50 -2.44 3.59 3.02
N THR A 51 -2.68 4.77 2.43
CA THR A 51 -1.67 5.84 2.43
C THR A 51 -1.50 6.44 3.83
N ALA A 52 -2.59 6.67 4.55
CA ALA A 52 -2.57 7.21 5.92
C ALA A 52 -1.86 6.28 6.91
N THR A 53 -1.98 4.97 6.70
CA THR A 53 -1.27 3.95 7.50
C THR A 53 0.15 3.68 7.00
N GLY A 54 0.61 4.42 5.99
CA GLY A 54 1.94 4.28 5.40
C GLY A 54 2.15 2.97 4.64
N ARG A 55 1.09 2.20 4.37
CA ARG A 55 1.13 0.86 3.74
C ARG A 55 1.37 0.89 2.24
N VAL A 56 1.04 2.00 1.59
CA VAL A 56 1.33 2.22 0.19
C VAL A 56 1.68 3.68 -0.04
N GLN A 57 2.45 3.94 -1.09
CA GLN A 57 2.69 5.27 -1.62
C GLN A 57 2.06 5.37 -3.01
N VAL A 58 1.09 6.27 -3.15
CA VAL A 58 0.48 6.55 -4.46
C VAL A 58 1.36 7.54 -5.20
N VAL A 59 1.82 7.16 -6.39
CA VAL A 59 2.79 7.93 -7.16
C VAL A 59 2.31 8.19 -8.59
N ALA A 60 2.63 9.39 -9.08
CA ALA A 60 2.54 9.66 -10.51
C ALA A 60 3.67 8.93 -11.24
N PRO A 61 3.47 8.48 -12.49
CA PRO A 61 4.51 7.78 -13.26
C PRO A 61 5.84 8.54 -13.33
N SER A 62 5.80 9.88 -13.46
CA SER A 62 6.98 10.74 -13.53
C SER A 62 7.79 10.77 -12.22
N ALA A 63 7.17 10.54 -11.08
CA ALA A 63 7.82 10.58 -9.77
C ALA A 63 8.37 9.20 -9.34
N LEU A 64 7.97 8.12 -10.01
CA LEU A 64 8.27 6.75 -9.60
C LEU A 64 9.78 6.50 -9.47
N ALA A 65 10.57 6.86 -10.48
CA ALA A 65 12.00 6.57 -10.50
C ALA A 65 12.74 7.20 -9.31
N ALA A 66 12.44 8.46 -9.00
CA ALA A 66 13.04 9.18 -7.89
C ALA A 66 12.65 8.55 -6.54
N GLN A 67 11.37 8.25 -6.34
CA GLN A 67 10.88 7.67 -5.07
C GLN A 67 11.36 6.23 -4.85
N LEU A 68 11.36 5.41 -5.90
CA LEU A 68 11.87 4.04 -5.84
C LEU A 68 13.36 4.03 -5.50
N THR A 69 14.15 4.91 -6.12
CA THR A 69 15.59 5.03 -5.84
C THR A 69 15.84 5.42 -4.38
N ALA A 70 15.07 6.38 -3.84
CA ALA A 70 15.17 6.77 -2.44
C ALA A 70 14.82 5.60 -1.50
N ALA A 71 13.70 4.91 -1.74
CA ALA A 71 13.27 3.81 -0.89
C ALA A 71 14.23 2.60 -0.89
N VAL A 72 14.82 2.28 -2.05
CA VAL A 72 15.83 1.20 -2.13
C VAL A 72 17.12 1.58 -1.39
N ARG A 73 17.52 2.87 -1.42
CA ARG A 73 18.69 3.35 -0.68
C ARG A 73 18.48 3.36 0.83
N ASP A 74 17.30 3.83 1.28
CA ASP A 74 17.00 3.96 2.70
C ASP A 74 16.59 2.63 3.35
N ALA A 75 16.14 1.66 2.55
CA ALA A 75 15.79 0.29 2.93
C ALA A 75 14.94 0.17 4.21
N ARG A 76 14.16 1.20 4.55
CA ARG A 76 13.40 1.22 5.80
C ARG A 76 12.25 0.20 5.69
N PRO A 77 12.23 -0.84 6.53
CA PRO A 77 11.13 -1.78 6.53
C PRO A 77 9.84 -1.07 6.94
N MET A 78 8.75 -1.44 6.30
CA MET A 78 7.43 -0.95 6.67
C MET A 78 6.92 -1.70 7.90
N ALA A 79 6.17 -0.98 8.73
CA ALA A 79 5.60 -1.55 9.94
C ALA A 79 4.72 -2.75 9.57
N PRO A 80 4.89 -3.91 10.24
CA PRO A 80 4.03 -5.06 9.99
C PRO A 80 2.57 -4.72 10.32
N LEU A 81 1.65 -5.24 9.51
CA LEU A 81 0.22 -5.19 9.78
C LEU A 81 -0.11 -6.17 10.91
N ASP A 82 -0.19 -5.67 12.15
CA ASP A 82 -0.88 -6.35 13.24
C ASP A 82 -2.06 -5.47 13.71
N ASP A 83 -3.22 -5.71 13.12
CA ASP A 83 -4.47 -5.03 13.44
C ASP A 83 -5.43 -5.94 14.23
N ARG A 84 -4.92 -7.04 14.82
CA ARG A 84 -5.73 -8.03 15.53
C ARG A 84 -6.62 -7.39 16.61
N ALA A 85 -6.06 -6.48 17.40
CA ALA A 85 -6.80 -5.77 18.45
C ALA A 85 -7.95 -4.91 17.88
N HIS A 86 -7.73 -4.29 16.72
CA HIS A 86 -8.76 -3.51 16.03
C HIS A 86 -9.86 -4.41 15.48
N LEU A 87 -9.49 -5.54 14.85
CA LEU A 87 -10.44 -6.53 14.33
C LEU A 87 -11.30 -7.13 15.43
N LEU A 88 -10.69 -7.53 16.55
CA LEU A 88 -11.41 -8.08 17.70
C LEU A 88 -12.43 -7.08 18.26
N THR A 89 -12.04 -5.81 18.39
CA THR A 89 -12.95 -4.74 18.81
C THR A 89 -14.16 -4.62 17.86
N ARG A 90 -13.92 -4.61 16.55
CA ARG A 90 -14.99 -4.49 15.55
C ARG A 90 -15.92 -5.71 15.51
N LEU A 91 -15.38 -6.91 15.68
CA LEU A 91 -16.16 -8.14 15.73
C LEU A 91 -17.09 -8.16 16.95
N VAL A 92 -16.61 -7.70 18.11
CA VAL A 92 -17.44 -7.56 19.33
C VAL A 92 -18.54 -6.50 19.13
N THR A 93 -18.34 -5.48 18.30
CA THR A 93 -19.39 -4.48 18.02
C THR A 93 -20.43 -4.96 17.00
N TRP A 94 -20.16 -6.07 16.30
CA TRP A 94 -21.02 -6.63 15.26
C TRP A 94 -21.86 -7.83 15.74
N LEU A 95 -21.53 -8.38 16.91
CA LEU A 95 -22.25 -9.44 17.62
C LEU A 95 -23.13 -8.83 18.72
#